data_AF-A0AAX3UG30-F1
#
_entry.id   AF-A0AAX3UG30-F1
#
_cell.length_a   1.000
_cell.length_b   1.000
_cell.length_c   1.000
_cell.angle_alpha   90.00
_cell.angle_beta   90.00
_cell.angle_gamma   90.00
#
_symmetry.space_group_name_H-M   'P 1'
#
loop_
_entity.id
_entity.type
_entity.pdbx_description
1 polymer ?
#
loop_
_entity_poly.entity_id
_entity_poly.type
_entity_poly.pdbx_seq_one_letter_code
_entity_poly.pdbx_strand_id
1 'polypeptide(L)' 'MTVSANLKKMGIDMTTATKMYYIYINQHGKLPFAPSTGRSELDQAVYEAKHHQYAGEYNSLEEFRKDLYSPDED' A
#
# COMPACT_ATOMS: atom_id res chain seq x y z
N MET A 1 5.90 14.34 23.09
CA MET A 1 6.12 12.96 23.57
C MET A 1 7.10 12.30 22.62
N THR A 2 8.25 11.78 23.06
CA THR A 2 9.26 11.18 22.16
C THR A 2 9.07 9.66 22.06
N VAL A 3 9.47 9.07 20.93
CA VAL A 3 9.40 7.61 20.71
C VAL A 3 10.13 6.85 21.83
N SER A 4 11.32 7.32 22.22
CA SER A 4 12.11 6.72 23.30
C SER A 4 11.41 6.75 24.66
N ALA A 5 10.65 7.81 24.97
CA ALA A 5 9.89 7.88 26.22
C ALA A 5 8.71 6.89 26.25
N ASN A 6 8.08 6.66 25.10
CA ASN A 6 6.99 5.70 24.98
C ASN A 6 7.49 4.26 25.08
N LEU A 7 8.59 3.93 24.39
CA LEU A 7 9.22 2.61 24.48
C LEU A 7 9.67 2.30 25.92
N LYS A 8 10.26 3.29 26.61
CA LYS A 8 10.65 3.14 28.02
C LYS A 8 9.45 2.85 28.94
N LYS A 9 8.28 3.46 28.70
CA LYS A 9 7.05 3.16 29.43
C LYS A 9 6.55 1.73 29.19
N MET A 10 6.82 1.17 28.01
CA MET A 10 6.52 -0.21 27.66
C MET A 10 7.57 -1.20 28.18
N GLY A 11 8.63 -0.73 28.84
CA GLY A 11 9.75 -1.57 29.29
C GLY A 11 10.65 -2.04 28.15
N ILE A 12 10.61 -1.36 26.99
CA ILE A 12 11.34 -1.73 25.78
C ILE A 12 12.38 -0.64 25.47
N ASP A 13 13.61 -1.02 25.17
CA ASP A 13 14.63 -0.09 24.67
C ASP A 13 14.59 0.01 23.13
N MET A 14 15.21 1.06 22.59
CA MET A 14 15.18 1.34 21.15
C MET A 14 15.81 0.21 20.30
N THR A 15 16.86 -0.44 20.82
CA THR A 15 17.52 -1.55 20.12
C THR A 15 16.61 -2.77 20.06
N THR A 16 15.94 -3.10 21.17
CA THR A 16 14.96 -4.20 21.20
C THR A 16 13.78 -3.93 20.27
N ALA A 17 13.21 -2.71 20.31
CA ALA A 17 12.12 -2.33 19.40
C ALA A 17 12.52 -2.47 17.91
N THR A 18 13.73 -2.03 17.57
CA THR A 18 14.26 -2.13 16.20
C THR A 18 14.45 -3.59 15.77
N LYS A 19 14.97 -4.45 16.65
CA LYS A 19 15.11 -5.88 16.36
C LYS A 19 13.76 -6.55 16.13
N MET A 20 12.76 -6.26 16.97
CA MET A 20 11.42 -6.81 16.82
C MET A 20 10.78 -6.39 15.49
N TYR A 21 10.99 -5.14 15.07
CA TYR A 21 10.54 -4.64 13.77
C TYR A 21 11.09 -5.45 12.59
N TYR A 22 12.40 -5.67 12.55
CA TYR A 22 13.02 -6.46 11.47
C TYR A 22 12.66 -7.94 11.51
N ILE A 23 12.55 -8.53 12.70
CA ILE A 23 12.10 -9.92 12.85
C ILE A 23 10.71 -10.09 12.25
N TYR A 24 9.78 -9.17 12.54
CA TYR A 24 8.43 -9.23 11.99
C TYR A 24 8.43 -9.17 10.45
N ILE A 25 9.21 -8.25 9.87
CA ILE A 25 9.31 -8.13 8.40
C ILE A 25 9.88 -9.42 7.80
N ASN A 26 10.94 -9.97 8.39
CA ASN A 26 11.55 -11.21 7.89
C ASN A 26 10.61 -12.41 7.99
N GLN A 27 9.78 -12.48 9.03
CA GLN A 27 8.85 -13.60 9.24
C GLN A 27 7.58 -13.50 8.40
N HIS A 28 7.08 -12.28 8.16
CA HIS A 28 5.75 -12.07 7.57
C HIS A 28 5.77 -11.41 6.19
N GLY A 29 6.94 -10.94 5.72
CA GLY A 29 7.08 -10.27 4.42
C GLY A 29 6.28 -8.97 4.29
N LYS A 30 5.85 -8.37 5.41
CA LYS A 30 5.02 -7.17 5.44
C LYS A 30 5.35 -6.29 6.64
N LEU A 31 4.93 -5.02 6.56
CA LEU A 31 5.11 -4.05 7.65
C LEU A 31 4.24 -4.41 8.87
N PRO A 32 4.74 -4.19 10.10
CA PRO A 32 3.99 -4.41 11.35
C PRO A 32 2.98 -3.28 11.66
N PHE A 33 2.51 -2.58 10.63
CA PHE A 33 1.47 -1.57 10.71
C PHE A 33 0.73 -1.52 9.38
N ALA A 34 -0.54 -1.13 9.42
CA ALA A 34 -1.25 -0.78 8.21
C ALA A 34 -0.63 0.51 7.64
N PRO A 35 -0.23 0.56 6.35
CA PRO A 35 0.22 1.80 5.74
C PRO A 35 -0.87 2.85 5.91
N SER A 36 -0.52 4.00 6.49
CA SER A 36 -1.46 5.08 6.81
C SER A 36 -1.80 5.96 5.61
N THR A 37 -1.59 5.46 4.39
CA THR A 37 -1.96 6.17 3.18
C THR A 37 -3.48 6.12 3.06
N GLY A 38 -4.13 7.28 2.95
CA GLY A 38 -5.53 7.37 2.53
C GLY A 38 -5.79 6.54 1.28
N ARG A 39 -7.06 6.25 0.98
CA ARG A 39 -7.55 5.30 -0.07
C ARG A 39 -6.41 4.82 -0.96
N SER A 40 -5.97 3.58 -0.75
CA SER A 40 -4.98 2.96 -1.62
C SER A 40 -5.42 3.10 -3.10
N GLU A 41 -4.49 3.04 -4.04
CA GLU A 41 -4.85 3.03 -5.47
C GLU A 41 -5.91 1.95 -5.76
N LEU A 42 -5.86 0.82 -5.04
CA LEU A 42 -6.89 -0.20 -5.06
C LEU A 42 -8.24 0.29 -4.48
N ASP A 43 -8.25 0.97 -3.32
CA ASP A 43 -9.47 1.54 -2.75
C ASP A 43 -10.08 2.61 -3.66
N GLN A 44 -9.24 3.38 -4.34
CA GLN A 44 -9.65 4.39 -5.31
C GLN A 44 -10.23 3.72 -6.56
N ALA A 45 -9.58 2.69 -7.11
CA ALA A 45 -10.11 1.90 -8.23
C ALA A 45 -11.43 1.19 -7.88
N VAL A 46 -11.54 0.64 -6.66
CA VAL A 46 -12.79 0.03 -6.16
C VAL A 46 -13.89 1.07 -5.99
N TYR A 47 -13.54 2.27 -5.52
CA TYR A 47 -14.48 3.38 -5.42
C TYR A 47 -14.96 3.82 -6.80
N GLU A 48 -14.05 4.04 -7.74
CA GLU A 48 -14.34 4.41 -9.13
C GLU A 48 -15.24 3.37 -9.80
N ALA A 49 -14.92 2.07 -9.64
CA ALA A 49 -15.75 0.99 -10.17
C ALA A 49 -17.17 0.96 -9.57
N LYS A 50 -17.32 1.23 -8.27
CA LYS A 50 -18.65 1.33 -7.62
C LYS A 50 -19.45 2.55 -8.05
N HIS A 51 -18.76 3.62 -8.43
CA HIS A 51 -19.37 4.88 -8.83
C HIS A 51 -19.43 5.06 -10.36
N HIS A 52 -19.13 4.01 -11.13
CA HIS A 52 -19.09 4.02 -12.61
C HIS A 52 -18.18 5.12 -13.17
N GLN A 53 -17.11 5.46 -12.44
CA GLN A 53 -16.09 6.43 -12.85
C GLN A 53 -14.93 5.68 -13.52
N TYR A 54 -15.18 5.01 -14.63
CA TYR A 54 -14.15 4.28 -15.34
C TYR A 54 -13.23 5.23 -16.13
N ALA A 55 -11.95 4.90 -16.23
CA ALA A 55 -10.98 5.64 -17.05
C ALA A 55 -11.25 5.57 -18.57
N GLY A 56 -12.22 4.76 -18.98
CA GLY A 56 -12.67 4.58 -20.36
C GLY A 56 -13.61 3.38 -20.47
N GLU A 57 -14.41 3.35 -21.53
CA GLU A 57 -15.16 2.16 -21.94
C GLU A 57 -14.53 1.62 -23.22
N TYR A 58 -14.31 0.31 -23.28
CA TYR A 58 -13.77 -0.36 -24.47
C TYR A 58 -14.87 -1.21 -25.09
N ASN A 59 -14.99 -1.14 -26.42
CA ASN A 59 -16.01 -1.89 -27.16
C ASN A 59 -15.61 -3.36 -27.36
N SER A 60 -14.35 -3.72 -27.08
CA SER A 60 -13.86 -5.09 -27.17
C SER A 60 -12.66 -5.36 -26.27
N LEU A 61 -12.42 -6.65 -25.97
CA LEU A 61 -11.22 -7.12 -25.28
C LEU A 61 -9.94 -6.77 -26.06
N GLU A 62 -10.01 -6.74 -27.39
CA GLU A 62 -8.88 -6.44 -28.27
C GLU A 62 -8.48 -4.96 -28.18
N GLU A 63 -9.47 -4.06 -28.12
CA GLU A 63 -9.27 -2.62 -27.91
C GLU A 63 -8.65 -2.34 -26.53
N PHE A 64 -9.16 -2.99 -25.48
CA PHE A 64 -8.58 -2.90 -24.13
C PHE A 64 -7.11 -3.37 -24.10
N ARG A 65 -6.80 -4.50 -24.75
CA ARG A 65 -5.43 -5.02 -24.79
C ARG A 65 -4.49 -4.10 -25.55
N LYS A 66 -4.96 -3.52 -26.66
CA LYS A 66 -4.15 -2.57 -27.43
C LYS A 66 -3.77 -1.38 -26.55
N ASP A 67 -4.72 -0.82 -25.81
CA ASP A 67 -4.46 0.31 -24.92
C ASP A 67 -3.52 -0.07 -23.74
N LEU A 68 -3.77 -1.20 -23.08
CA LEU A 68 -2.96 -1.66 -21.93
C LEU A 68 -1.49 -1.94 -22.27
N TYR A 69 -1.23 -2.38 -23.49
CA TYR A 69 0.12 -2.75 -23.96
C TYR A 69 0.66 -1.79 -25.01
N SER A 70 -0.02 -0.68 -25.28
CA SER A 70 0.56 0.39 -26.08
C SER A 70 1.76 0.92 -25.30
N PRO A 71 2.97 0.94 -25.88
CA PRO A 71 4.07 1.66 -25.27
C PRO A 71 3.64 3.12 -25.11
N ASP A 72 3.90 3.72 -23.94
CA ASP A 72 3.74 5.16 -23.75
C ASP A 72 4.54 5.86 -24.87
N GLU A 73 3.85 6.44 -25.85
CA GLU A 73 4.48 7.28 -26.86
C GLU A 73 4.93 8.57 -26.14
N ASP A 74 6.22 8.63 -25.80
CA ASP A 74 6.93 9.85 -25.39
C ASP A 74 6.79 10.97 -26.44
#